data_AF-A0AAU2C2U1-F1
#
_entry.id   AF-A0AAU2C2U1-F1
#
_cell.length_a   1.000
_cell.length_b   1.000
_cell.length_c   1.000
_cell.angle_alpha   90.00
_cell.angle_beta   90.00
_cell.angle_gamma   90.00
#
_symmetry.space_group_name_H-M   'P 1'
#
loop_
_entity.id
_entity.type
_entity.pdbx_description
1 polymer ?
#
loop_
_entity_poly.entity_id
_entity_poly.type
_entity_poly.pdbx_seq_one_letter_code
_entity_poly.pdbx_strand_id
1 'polypeptide(L)'
;MSKQDLLKGSHLEMNRRIAATDRWGAQEILARADDLAERAISLWPAPLRGIGRAERSRDWQLAHQVLAALPHGTWTSYGDLAAFLGSGAQAVGNHLASTPGVANAHRVLTSDGKVSDGFRWTSPGEGGDVRARLTADGLRFTVNGAADPAQRITADDLALLLTGVDDTQADGDTAQRTVQGQSEETRADRFFRQLAADDSPATVDAVRALLTRWEELGGWVGHGAGQAITSAFLMLGEAGAPGRGIWPLTFYPGGGRGGTAEVVFQHLAAREPFTDRRLRVELLRRLNELKGVDIPEGKLELRPSFRLSLLEANHNRELLAETLAWFRGCWDARDAA
;
A
#
# COMPACT_ATOMS: atom_id res chain seq x y z
N MET A 1 18.53 10.69 40.68
CA MET A 1 19.18 9.96 39.57
C MET A 1 19.71 11.01 38.61
N SER A 2 21.04 11.11 38.44
CA SER A 2 21.65 12.20 37.65
C SER A 2 21.53 11.90 36.16
N LYS A 3 21.44 12.95 35.31
CA LYS A 3 21.44 12.81 33.84
C LYS A 3 22.70 12.10 33.32
N GLN A 4 23.79 12.12 34.10
CA GLN A 4 25.03 11.40 33.84
C GLN A 4 24.87 9.88 33.99
N ASP A 5 24.04 9.40 34.92
CA ASP A 5 23.78 7.96 35.11
C ASP A 5 23.03 7.39 33.90
N LEU A 6 22.15 8.20 33.29
CA LEU A 6 21.36 7.85 32.11
C LEU A 6 22.20 7.75 30.83
N LEU A 7 23.28 8.54 30.72
CA LEU A 7 24.19 8.53 29.57
C LEU A 7 25.23 7.41 29.64
N LYS A 8 25.57 6.90 30.83
CA LYS A 8 26.47 5.75 31.01
C LYS A 8 25.92 4.44 30.40
N GLY A 9 24.60 4.29 30.31
CA GLY A 9 23.93 3.13 29.70
C GLY A 9 23.77 3.21 28.18
N SER A 10 24.21 4.28 27.52
CA SER A 10 24.01 4.49 26.10
C SER A 10 25.08 3.78 25.25
N HIS A 11 24.67 2.90 24.33
CA HIS A 11 25.57 2.22 23.37
C HIS A 11 26.28 3.17 22.39
N LEU A 12 25.76 4.39 22.24
CA LEU A 12 26.37 5.44 21.43
C LEU A 12 27.67 5.96 22.06
N GLU A 13 28.81 5.71 21.40
CA GLU A 13 30.17 6.14 21.74
C GLU A 13 30.23 7.63 22.17
N MET A 14 29.41 8.45 21.53
CA MET A 14 29.33 9.90 21.70
C MET A 14 28.73 10.33 23.06
N ASN A 15 27.86 9.51 23.64
CA ASN A 15 27.24 9.74 24.95
C ASN A 15 28.14 9.26 26.10
N ARG A 16 28.89 8.18 25.89
CA ARG A 16 29.91 7.71 26.85
C ARG A 16 30.98 8.77 27.14
N ARG A 17 31.36 9.55 26.12
CA ARG A 17 32.33 10.65 26.27
C ARG A 17 31.80 11.85 27.07
N ILE A 18 30.50 12.13 27.04
CA ILE A 18 29.88 13.16 27.92
C ILE A 18 29.98 12.71 29.38
N ALA A 19 29.67 11.44 29.63
CA ALA A 19 29.66 10.88 30.97
C ALA A 19 31.06 10.73 31.60
N ALA A 20 32.12 10.84 30.81
CA ALA A 20 33.52 10.74 31.24
C ALA A 20 34.16 12.12 31.53
N THR A 21 33.44 13.23 31.33
CA THR A 21 33.96 14.57 31.63
C THR A 21 33.48 15.01 33.02
N ASP A 22 34.41 15.33 33.92
CA ASP A 22 34.12 15.67 35.32
C ASP A 22 33.40 17.02 35.50
N ARG A 23 33.52 17.92 34.51
CA ARG A 23 32.88 19.24 34.47
C ARG A 23 32.27 19.51 33.11
N TRP A 24 31.16 20.24 33.10
CA TRP A 24 30.41 20.56 31.89
C TRP A 24 30.11 22.05 31.83
N GLY A 25 31.09 22.83 31.40
CA GLY A 25 31.02 24.28 31.21
C GLY A 25 31.17 24.69 29.75
N ALA A 26 31.22 26.01 29.50
CA ALA A 26 31.29 26.55 28.15
C ALA A 26 32.56 26.11 27.39
N GLN A 27 33.68 25.98 28.10
CA GLN A 27 34.95 25.55 27.52
C GLN A 27 34.88 24.09 27.04
N GLU A 28 34.28 23.19 27.82
CA GLU A 28 34.11 21.79 27.46
C GLU A 28 33.10 21.59 26.33
N ILE A 29 32.06 22.43 26.28
CA ILE A 29 31.09 22.46 25.16
C ILE A 29 31.76 22.86 23.86
N LEU A 30 32.60 23.91 23.87
CA LEU A 30 33.32 24.38 22.68
C LEU A 30 34.34 23.34 22.21
N ALA A 31 35.15 22.78 23.12
CA ALA A 31 36.12 21.74 22.77
C ALA A 31 35.46 20.50 22.15
N ARG A 32 34.25 20.15 22.61
CA ARG A 32 33.46 19.07 22.01
C ARG A 32 32.90 19.46 20.64
N ALA A 33 32.45 20.70 20.46
CA ALA A 33 31.97 21.18 19.17
C ALA A 33 33.08 21.09 18.12
N ASP A 34 34.32 21.40 18.51
CA ASP A 34 35.50 21.28 17.65
C ASP A 34 35.81 19.82 17.28
N ASP A 35 35.85 18.88 18.24
CA ASP A 35 36.04 17.43 17.94
C ASP A 35 34.92 16.88 17.03
N LEU A 36 33.68 17.32 17.23
CA LEU A 36 32.56 16.93 16.36
C LEU A 36 32.70 17.51 14.95
N ALA A 37 33.14 18.76 14.84
CA ALA A 37 33.38 19.40 13.55
C ALA A 37 34.50 18.68 12.79
N GLU A 38 35.62 18.36 13.43
CA GLU A 38 36.73 17.60 12.82
C GLU A 38 36.27 16.21 12.34
N ARG A 39 35.49 15.50 13.15
CA ARG A 39 34.91 14.21 12.77
C ARG A 39 33.96 14.33 11.59
N ALA A 40 33.12 15.36 11.58
CA ALA A 40 32.19 15.61 10.48
C ALA A 40 32.95 15.90 9.19
N ILE A 41 34.02 16.71 9.24
CA ILE A 41 34.88 17.01 8.08
C ILE A 41 35.57 15.74 7.56
N SER A 42 36.01 14.86 8.46
CA SER A 42 36.64 13.58 8.11
C SER A 42 35.66 12.58 7.49
N LEU A 43 34.47 12.45 8.06
CA LEU A 43 33.43 11.52 7.59
C LEU A 43 32.71 12.01 6.33
N TRP A 44 32.54 13.33 6.19
CA TRP A 44 31.94 13.99 5.04
C TRP A 44 32.97 14.91 4.37
N PRO A 45 33.92 14.34 3.60
CA PRO A 45 34.83 15.17 2.83
C PRO A 45 34.05 16.03 1.84
N ALA A 46 34.54 17.24 1.60
CA ALA A 46 33.94 18.16 0.63
C ALA A 46 33.85 17.50 -0.77
N PRO A 47 32.85 17.85 -1.58
CA PRO A 47 32.75 17.37 -2.96
C PRO A 47 34.04 17.66 -3.73
N LEU A 48 34.67 16.62 -4.28
CA LEU A 48 35.89 16.76 -5.07
C LEU A 48 35.57 17.57 -6.33
N ARG A 49 36.19 18.74 -6.48
CA ARG A 49 36.02 19.60 -7.65
C ARG A 49 36.43 18.84 -8.91
N GLY A 50 35.52 18.72 -9.87
CA GLY A 50 35.75 18.05 -11.16
C GLY A 50 35.23 16.61 -11.24
N ILE A 51 34.81 16.01 -10.12
CA ILE A 51 34.02 14.78 -10.14
C ILE A 51 32.56 15.20 -10.11
N GLY A 52 31.94 15.31 -11.28
CA GLY A 52 30.48 15.35 -11.35
C GLY A 52 29.94 14.16 -10.56
N ARG A 53 28.87 14.35 -9.77
CA ARG A 53 28.16 13.26 -9.08
C ARG A 53 28.18 12.07 -10.02
N ALA A 54 28.81 10.95 -9.63
CA ALA A 54 28.73 9.73 -10.41
C ALA A 54 27.26 9.59 -10.79
N GLU A 55 26.93 9.70 -12.07
CA GLU A 55 25.58 9.39 -12.49
C GLU A 55 25.40 7.98 -11.95
N ARG A 56 24.62 7.83 -10.88
CA ARG A 56 23.97 6.55 -10.61
C ARG A 56 23.35 6.26 -11.96
N SER A 57 23.90 5.31 -12.72
CA SER A 57 23.31 4.93 -13.99
C SER A 57 21.85 4.72 -13.65
N ARG A 58 20.98 5.60 -14.15
CA ARG A 58 19.57 5.58 -13.77
C ARG A 58 19.12 4.18 -14.12
N ASP A 59 18.82 3.38 -13.09
CA ASP A 59 18.56 1.98 -13.29
C ASP A 59 17.18 1.86 -13.94
N TRP A 60 17.19 1.98 -15.26
CA TRP A 60 16.00 1.89 -16.08
C TRP A 60 15.47 0.45 -16.16
N GLN A 61 16.22 -0.53 -15.65
CA GLN A 61 15.74 -1.90 -15.53
C GLN A 61 14.49 -1.94 -14.64
N LEU A 62 14.44 -1.15 -13.56
CA LEU A 62 13.28 -1.06 -12.69
C LEU A 62 12.05 -0.48 -13.44
N ALA A 63 12.26 0.49 -14.32
CA ALA A 63 11.20 1.05 -15.16
C ALA A 63 10.65 0.01 -16.15
N HIS A 64 11.54 -0.78 -16.78
CA HIS A 64 11.16 -1.84 -17.70
C HIS A 64 10.40 -2.96 -16.98
N GLN A 65 10.87 -3.37 -15.81
CA GLN A 65 10.22 -4.39 -14.98
C GLN A 65 8.81 -3.98 -14.55
N VAL A 66 8.65 -2.78 -13.99
CA VAL A 66 7.34 -2.34 -13.50
C VAL A 66 6.34 -2.11 -14.62
N LEU A 67 6.79 -1.60 -15.77
CA LEU A 67 5.92 -1.42 -16.93
C LEU A 67 5.49 -2.75 -17.55
N ALA A 68 6.37 -3.75 -17.58
CA ALA A 68 6.04 -5.11 -17.99
C ALA A 68 5.02 -5.77 -17.03
N ALA A 69 5.08 -5.42 -15.74
CA ALA A 69 4.17 -5.91 -14.71
C ALA A 69 2.80 -5.20 -14.67
N LEU A 70 2.58 -4.14 -15.46
CA LEU A 70 1.29 -3.44 -15.46
C LEU A 70 0.14 -4.35 -15.88
N PRO A 71 -0.90 -4.52 -15.03
CA PRO A 71 -2.06 -5.32 -15.39
C PRO A 71 -2.82 -4.74 -16.59
N HIS A 72 -3.49 -5.60 -17.35
CA HIS A 72 -4.37 -5.18 -18.44
C HIS A 72 -5.44 -4.19 -17.96
N GLY A 73 -5.78 -3.22 -18.80
CA GLY A 73 -6.80 -2.24 -18.49
C GLY A 73 -6.39 -1.26 -17.39
N THR A 74 -5.08 -1.07 -17.15
CA THR A 74 -4.55 -0.07 -16.21
C THR A 74 -3.59 0.89 -16.89
N TRP A 75 -3.40 2.08 -16.31
CA TRP A 75 -2.44 3.07 -16.80
C TRP A 75 -1.70 3.73 -15.65
N THR A 76 -0.53 4.31 -15.91
CA THR A 76 0.19 5.12 -14.91
C THR A 76 0.59 6.46 -15.51
N SER A 77 0.90 7.46 -14.67
CA SER A 77 1.38 8.74 -15.17
C SER A 77 2.90 8.81 -15.22
N TYR A 78 3.47 9.67 -16.09
CA TYR A 78 4.90 9.99 -16.04
C TYR A 78 5.36 10.47 -14.65
N GLY A 79 4.47 11.14 -13.91
CA GLY A 79 4.74 11.60 -12.54
C GLY A 79 4.83 10.47 -11.53
N ASP A 80 3.89 9.53 -11.56
CA ASP A 80 3.89 8.37 -10.65
C ASP A 80 5.09 7.46 -10.92
N LEU A 81 5.34 7.17 -12.20
CA LEU A 81 6.50 6.37 -12.61
C LEU A 81 7.81 7.05 -12.21
N ALA A 82 7.91 8.37 -12.36
CA ALA A 82 9.08 9.12 -11.92
C ALA A 82 9.26 9.10 -10.40
N ALA A 83 8.18 9.29 -9.63
CA ALA A 83 8.21 9.22 -8.18
C ALA A 83 8.68 7.85 -7.70
N PHE A 84 8.14 6.76 -8.28
CA PHE A 84 8.56 5.39 -7.99
C PHE A 84 10.04 5.15 -8.29
N LEU A 85 10.55 5.65 -9.42
CA LEU A 85 11.95 5.49 -9.82
C LEU A 85 12.93 6.43 -9.09
N GLY A 86 12.44 7.37 -8.28
CA GLY A 86 13.27 8.46 -7.73
C GLY A 86 13.88 9.35 -8.82
N SER A 87 13.13 9.60 -9.89
CA SER A 87 13.54 10.34 -11.10
C SER A 87 12.63 11.55 -11.37
N GLY A 88 12.82 12.23 -12.50
CA GLY A 88 11.95 13.30 -12.98
C GLY A 88 11.10 12.85 -14.17
N ALA A 89 9.84 13.29 -14.22
CA ALA A 89 8.87 12.90 -15.28
C ALA A 89 9.39 13.13 -16.70
N GLN A 90 10.11 14.23 -16.95
CA GLN A 90 10.72 14.51 -18.24
C GLN A 90 11.84 13.52 -18.61
N ALA A 91 12.66 13.11 -17.64
CA ALA A 91 13.71 12.13 -17.86
C ALA A 91 13.12 10.75 -18.20
N VAL A 92 12.03 10.37 -17.52
CA VAL A 92 11.25 9.16 -17.83
C VAL A 92 10.69 9.24 -19.26
N GLY A 93 10.05 10.36 -19.61
CA GLY A 93 9.51 10.58 -20.95
C GLY A 93 10.57 10.45 -22.05
N ASN A 94 11.73 11.08 -21.87
CA ASN A 94 12.84 10.99 -22.81
C ASN A 94 13.35 9.55 -22.96
N HIS A 95 13.47 8.82 -21.85
CA HIS A 95 13.89 7.42 -21.86
C HIS A 95 12.91 6.54 -22.65
N LEU A 96 11.61 6.65 -22.36
CA LEU A 96 10.57 5.87 -23.04
C LEU A 96 10.49 6.20 -24.55
N ALA A 97 10.68 7.47 -24.92
CA ALA A 97 10.65 7.91 -26.32
C ALA A 97 11.92 7.55 -27.12
N SER A 98 13.03 7.21 -26.46
CA SER A 98 14.32 6.90 -27.12
C SER A 98 14.75 5.44 -26.99
N THR A 99 14.07 4.65 -26.17
CA THR A 99 14.39 3.24 -25.93
C THR A 99 13.40 2.32 -26.65
N PRO A 100 13.84 1.53 -27.65
CA PRO A 100 13.01 0.50 -28.28
C PRO A 100 12.65 -0.63 -27.32
N GLY A 101 11.50 -1.27 -27.53
CA GLY A 101 11.11 -2.51 -26.83
C GLY A 101 10.66 -2.35 -25.37
N VAL A 102 10.39 -1.12 -24.90
CA VAL A 102 9.82 -0.92 -23.56
C VAL A 102 8.37 -1.40 -23.55
N ALA A 103 8.12 -2.49 -22.81
CA ALA A 103 6.78 -3.04 -22.66
C ALA A 103 5.80 -1.98 -22.13
N ASN A 104 4.58 -1.97 -22.67
CA ASN A 104 3.48 -1.13 -22.19
C ASN A 104 3.79 0.39 -22.09
N ALA A 105 4.79 0.91 -22.81
CA ALA A 105 5.12 2.35 -22.78
C ALA A 105 3.93 3.25 -23.17
N HIS A 106 3.03 2.73 -24.02
CA HIS A 106 1.79 3.39 -24.42
C HIS A 106 0.75 3.54 -23.29
N ARG A 107 0.91 2.83 -22.16
CA ARG A 107 0.09 2.98 -20.94
C ARG A 107 0.64 4.04 -19.96
N VAL A 108 1.72 4.74 -20.32
CA VAL A 108 2.27 5.88 -19.55
C VAL A 108 1.71 7.19 -20.11
N LEU A 109 0.78 7.77 -19.36
CA LEU A 109 0.00 8.94 -19.78
C LEU A 109 0.43 10.20 -19.02
N THR A 110 -0.08 11.36 -19.44
CA THR A 110 0.03 12.60 -18.65
C THR A 110 -0.72 12.46 -17.31
N SER A 111 -0.50 13.38 -16.38
CA SER A 111 -1.24 13.42 -15.10
C SER A 111 -2.76 13.42 -15.27
N ASP A 112 -3.22 13.98 -16.39
CA ASP A 112 -4.63 14.15 -16.73
C ASP A 112 -5.19 12.97 -17.54
N GLY A 113 -4.43 11.86 -17.63
CA GLY A 113 -4.87 10.65 -18.33
C GLY A 113 -4.94 10.79 -19.85
N LYS A 114 -4.13 11.69 -20.45
CA LYS A 114 -4.06 11.85 -21.91
C LYS A 114 -2.76 11.26 -22.46
N VAL A 115 -2.80 10.81 -23.71
CA VAL A 115 -1.58 10.47 -24.46
C VAL A 115 -0.74 11.73 -24.60
N SER A 116 0.55 11.64 -24.29
CA SER A 116 1.48 12.77 -24.44
C SER A 116 1.67 13.11 -25.92
N ASP A 117 1.66 14.39 -26.28
CA ASP A 117 1.98 14.86 -27.64
C ASP A 117 3.38 14.43 -28.10
N GLY A 118 4.28 14.19 -27.15
CA GLY A 118 5.64 13.70 -27.38
C GLY A 118 5.77 12.18 -27.49
N PHE A 119 4.67 11.42 -27.35
CA PHE A 119 4.71 9.96 -27.42
C PHE A 119 5.09 9.50 -28.83
N ARG A 120 6.00 8.52 -28.90
CA ARG A 120 6.45 7.91 -30.14
C ARG A 120 6.58 6.41 -29.94
N TRP A 121 6.10 5.64 -30.91
CA TRP A 121 6.43 4.23 -30.99
C TRP A 121 7.91 4.08 -31.38
N THR A 122 8.66 3.31 -30.59
CA THR A 122 10.10 3.15 -30.76
C THR A 122 10.49 1.84 -31.45
N SER A 123 9.58 0.87 -31.54
CA SER A 123 9.82 -0.43 -32.17
C SER A 123 9.22 -0.52 -33.59
N PRO A 124 9.94 -1.09 -34.59
CA PRO A 124 9.38 -1.32 -35.92
C PRO A 124 8.15 -2.23 -35.87
N GLY A 125 7.01 -1.76 -36.41
CA GLY A 125 5.74 -2.52 -36.41
C GLY A 125 4.81 -2.22 -35.23
N GLU A 126 5.30 -1.52 -34.20
CA GLU A 126 4.43 -0.88 -33.20
C GLU A 126 3.97 0.45 -33.79
N GLY A 127 2.76 0.48 -34.35
CA GLY A 127 2.17 1.67 -34.94
C GLY A 127 0.66 1.68 -34.73
N GLY A 128 0.01 2.77 -35.11
CA GLY A 128 -1.43 2.94 -34.98
C GLY A 128 -1.85 3.85 -33.84
N ASP A 129 -3.17 4.00 -33.70
CA ASP A 129 -3.78 4.86 -32.69
C ASP A 129 -3.60 4.27 -31.29
N VAL A 130 -2.85 4.99 -30.46
CA VAL A 130 -2.59 4.64 -29.05
C VAL A 130 -3.91 4.46 -28.30
N ARG A 131 -4.90 5.32 -28.56
CA ARG A 131 -6.19 5.28 -27.88
C ARG A 131 -6.94 3.98 -28.21
N ALA A 132 -7.01 3.62 -29.47
CA ALA A 132 -7.63 2.36 -29.90
C ALA A 132 -6.98 1.14 -29.24
N ARG A 133 -5.64 1.13 -29.13
CA ARG A 133 -4.90 0.03 -28.47
C ARG A 133 -5.17 -0.03 -26.97
N LEU A 134 -5.20 1.12 -26.28
CA LEU A 134 -5.59 1.20 -24.88
C LEU A 134 -7.02 0.71 -24.66
N THR A 135 -7.97 1.10 -25.51
CA THR A 135 -9.35 0.60 -25.43
C THR A 135 -9.44 -0.91 -25.63
N ALA A 136 -8.72 -1.47 -26.61
CA ALA A 136 -8.68 -2.91 -26.83
C ALA A 136 -8.07 -3.68 -25.65
N ASP A 137 -7.18 -3.02 -24.89
CA ASP A 137 -6.58 -3.55 -23.66
C ASP A 137 -7.51 -3.42 -22.43
N GLY A 138 -8.69 -2.83 -22.58
CA GLY A 138 -9.66 -2.66 -21.50
C GLY A 138 -9.60 -1.31 -20.78
N LEU A 139 -8.82 -0.34 -21.28
CA LEU A 139 -8.83 1.02 -20.75
C LEU A 139 -10.11 1.75 -21.15
N ARG A 140 -10.84 2.25 -20.15
CA ARG A 140 -12.01 3.10 -20.32
C ARG A 140 -11.55 4.55 -20.41
N PHE A 141 -12.31 5.32 -21.18
CA PHE A 141 -12.09 6.76 -21.31
C PHE A 141 -13.34 7.51 -20.87
N THR A 142 -13.11 8.57 -20.11
CA THR A 142 -14.12 9.55 -19.73
C THR A 142 -14.69 10.28 -20.95
N VAL A 143 -15.82 10.96 -20.75
CA VAL A 143 -16.45 11.83 -21.77
C VAL A 143 -15.50 12.89 -22.34
N ASN A 144 -14.53 13.35 -21.54
CA ASN A 144 -13.54 14.35 -21.95
C ASN A 144 -12.34 13.75 -22.71
N GLY A 145 -12.37 12.44 -22.98
CA GLY A 145 -11.32 11.73 -23.68
C GLY A 145 -10.10 11.36 -22.82
N ALA A 146 -10.09 11.67 -21.52
CA ALA A 146 -9.06 11.20 -20.60
C ALA A 146 -9.30 9.75 -20.17
N ALA A 147 -8.24 8.99 -19.92
CA ALA A 147 -8.32 7.65 -19.32
C ALA A 147 -9.00 7.71 -17.94
N ASP A 148 -9.79 6.70 -17.62
CA ASP A 148 -10.52 6.60 -16.36
C ASP A 148 -9.55 6.65 -15.16
N PRO A 149 -9.66 7.65 -14.25
CA PRO A 149 -8.79 7.75 -13.08
C PRO A 149 -8.84 6.53 -12.17
N ALA A 150 -9.94 5.77 -12.15
CA ALA A 150 -10.05 4.53 -11.36
C ALA A 150 -9.09 3.43 -11.84
N GLN A 151 -8.68 3.49 -13.11
CA GLN A 151 -7.73 2.57 -13.73
C GLN A 151 -6.27 3.03 -13.58
N ARG A 152 -6.01 4.14 -12.87
CA ARG A 152 -4.66 4.66 -12.62
C ARG A 152 -3.92 3.83 -11.57
N ILE A 153 -2.66 3.52 -11.84
CA ILE A 153 -1.69 2.88 -10.95
C ILE A 153 -0.76 3.98 -10.42
N THR A 154 -0.82 4.19 -9.11
CA THR A 154 -0.02 5.22 -8.40
C THR A 154 1.43 4.75 -8.18
N ALA A 155 2.30 5.63 -7.70
CA ALA A 155 3.68 5.26 -7.35
C ALA A 155 3.74 4.14 -6.29
N ASP A 156 2.82 4.15 -5.33
CA ASP A 156 2.72 3.12 -4.30
C ASP A 156 2.20 1.80 -4.89
N ASP A 157 1.20 1.85 -5.77
CA ASP A 157 0.72 0.64 -6.48
C ASP A 157 1.85 0.02 -7.34
N LEU A 158 2.67 0.86 -8.00
CA LEU A 158 3.82 0.42 -8.79
C LEU A 158 4.84 -0.34 -7.94
N ALA A 159 5.08 0.09 -6.69
CA ALA A 159 5.93 -0.64 -5.76
C ALA A 159 5.34 -2.02 -5.43
N LEU A 160 4.02 -2.09 -5.19
CA LEU A 160 3.34 -3.36 -4.87
C LEU A 160 3.41 -4.38 -6.00
N LEU A 161 3.42 -3.96 -7.26
CA LEU A 161 3.57 -4.86 -8.41
C LEU A 161 4.93 -5.59 -8.44
N LEU A 162 5.98 -5.01 -7.86
CA LEU A 162 7.31 -5.61 -7.85
C LEU A 162 7.67 -6.32 -6.53
N THR A 163 7.06 -5.94 -5.41
CA THR A 163 7.33 -6.55 -4.10
C THR A 163 6.56 -7.87 -3.92
N GLY A 164 6.58 -8.74 -4.92
CA GLY A 164 5.89 -10.04 -4.90
C GLY A 164 6.06 -10.74 -3.54
N VAL A 165 4.95 -10.86 -2.81
CA VAL A 165 4.76 -11.67 -1.60
C VAL A 165 5.89 -11.55 -0.56
N ASP A 166 5.88 -10.48 0.24
CA ASP A 166 6.39 -10.55 1.63
C ASP A 166 5.90 -9.38 2.48
N ASP A 167 4.59 -9.42 2.81
CA ASP A 167 4.11 -8.87 4.08
C ASP A 167 3.66 -10.07 4.91
N THR A 168 4.62 -10.81 5.45
CA THR A 168 4.42 -11.85 6.47
C THR A 168 3.99 -11.27 7.83
N GLN A 169 3.52 -10.02 7.88
CA GLN A 169 2.94 -9.39 9.06
C GLN A 169 1.40 -9.39 9.04
N ALA A 170 0.83 -10.48 8.53
CA ALA A 170 -0.54 -10.90 8.87
C ALA A 170 -0.53 -12.16 9.76
N ASP A 171 0.60 -12.47 10.41
CA ASP A 171 0.56 -13.27 11.63
C ASP A 171 -0.05 -12.38 12.73
N GLY A 172 -1.37 -12.46 12.81
CA GLY A 172 -2.13 -11.98 13.94
C GLY A 172 -1.57 -12.64 15.19
N ASP A 173 -0.76 -11.88 15.93
CA ASP A 173 -0.41 -12.22 17.30
C ASP A 173 -1.71 -12.40 18.08
N THR A 174 -2.06 -13.66 18.27
CA THR A 174 -3.37 -14.11 18.71
C THR A 174 -3.41 -13.96 20.23
N ALA A 175 -4.35 -13.15 20.70
CA ALA A 175 -4.91 -13.20 22.04
C ALA A 175 -3.93 -13.38 23.21
N GLN A 176 -3.32 -12.28 23.68
CA GLN A 176 -3.13 -12.17 25.12
C GLN A 176 -4.52 -11.99 25.76
N ARG A 177 -5.08 -13.10 26.26
CA ARG A 177 -6.05 -13.06 27.36
C ARG A 177 -5.33 -12.46 28.56
N THR A 178 -5.33 -11.14 28.68
CA THR A 178 -4.84 -10.47 29.89
C THR A 178 -5.91 -10.56 30.97
N VAL A 179 -5.55 -11.29 32.01
CA VAL A 179 -6.20 -11.32 33.31
C VAL A 179 -6.25 -9.91 33.88
N GLN A 180 -7.41 -9.58 34.45
CA GLN A 180 -7.81 -8.39 35.22
C GLN A 180 -6.69 -7.49 35.76
N GLY A 181 -6.79 -6.20 35.44
CA GLY A 181 -6.27 -5.10 36.28
C GLY A 181 -5.85 -3.86 35.50
N GLN A 182 -6.69 -2.82 35.54
CA GLN A 182 -6.55 -1.48 34.91
C GLN A 182 -7.00 -1.44 33.45
N SER A 183 -7.98 -0.58 33.15
CA SER A 183 -8.69 -0.49 31.86
C SER A 183 -7.80 0.07 30.74
N GLU A 184 -6.92 -0.77 30.19
CA GLU A 184 -6.22 -0.47 28.94
C GLU A 184 -7.21 -0.55 27.76
N GLU A 185 -7.26 0.50 26.95
CA GLU A 185 -8.08 0.54 25.73
C GLU A 185 -7.71 -0.63 24.81
N THR A 186 -8.69 -1.43 24.38
CA THR A 186 -8.41 -2.54 23.47
C THR A 186 -8.09 -2.00 22.07
N ARG A 187 -7.38 -2.79 21.24
CA ARG A 187 -7.14 -2.42 19.83
C ARG A 187 -8.45 -2.23 19.05
N ALA A 188 -9.49 -2.98 19.40
CA ALA A 188 -10.82 -2.82 18.81
C ALA A 188 -11.45 -1.47 19.19
N ASP A 189 -11.38 -1.08 20.46
CA ASP A 189 -11.87 0.24 20.92
C ASP A 189 -11.14 1.38 20.20
N ARG A 190 -9.82 1.25 20.07
CA ARG A 190 -9.00 2.20 19.34
C ARG A 190 -9.38 2.30 17.85
N PHE A 191 -9.60 1.18 17.16
CA PHE A 191 -10.06 1.18 15.76
C PHE A 191 -11.35 1.98 15.61
N PHE A 192 -12.36 1.69 16.44
CA PHE A 192 -13.65 2.39 16.34
C PHE A 192 -13.57 3.86 16.74
N ARG A 193 -12.73 4.23 17.72
CA ARG A 193 -12.47 5.62 18.05
C ARG A 193 -11.82 6.37 16.88
N GLN A 194 -10.86 5.74 16.19
CA GLN A 194 -10.23 6.32 15.01
C GLN A 194 -11.22 6.47 13.85
N LEU A 195 -12.06 5.46 13.62
CA LEU A 195 -13.10 5.52 12.59
C LEU A 195 -14.11 6.64 12.88
N ALA A 196 -14.57 6.75 14.12
CA ALA A 196 -15.50 7.80 14.54
C ALA A 196 -14.92 9.22 14.48
N ALA A 197 -13.59 9.38 14.41
CA ALA A 197 -12.97 10.69 14.23
C ALA A 197 -13.11 11.20 12.79
N ASP A 198 -13.24 10.30 11.82
CA ASP A 198 -13.19 10.59 10.39
C ASP A 198 -14.51 10.30 9.64
N ASP A 199 -15.42 9.55 10.25
CA ASP A 199 -16.68 9.11 9.65
C ASP A 199 -17.92 9.42 10.50
N SER A 200 -19.09 9.30 9.88
CA SER A 200 -20.38 9.50 10.54
C SER A 200 -20.68 8.38 11.56
N PRO A 201 -21.51 8.63 12.58
CA PRO A 201 -22.01 7.58 13.47
C PRO A 201 -22.69 6.43 12.71
N ALA A 202 -23.40 6.74 11.61
CA ALA A 202 -24.06 5.72 10.78
C ALA A 202 -23.05 4.81 10.08
N THR A 203 -21.91 5.34 9.62
CA THR A 203 -20.81 4.53 9.07
C THR A 203 -20.20 3.65 10.16
N VAL A 204 -19.95 4.19 11.35
CA VAL A 204 -19.39 3.43 12.49
C VAL A 204 -20.31 2.27 12.88
N ASP A 205 -21.61 2.51 12.98
CA ASP A 205 -22.62 1.48 13.30
C ASP A 205 -22.73 0.44 12.19
N ALA A 206 -22.68 0.86 10.93
CA ALA A 206 -22.67 -0.03 9.77
C ALA A 206 -21.45 -0.97 9.76
N VAL A 207 -20.25 -0.44 10.04
CA VAL A 207 -19.02 -1.23 10.14
C VAL A 207 -19.11 -2.21 11.31
N ARG A 208 -19.60 -1.76 12.47
CA ARG A 208 -19.80 -2.64 13.63
C ARG A 208 -20.74 -3.80 13.32
N ALA A 209 -21.89 -3.52 12.71
CA ALA A 209 -22.86 -4.54 12.33
C ALA A 209 -22.28 -5.56 11.35
N LEU A 210 -21.50 -5.11 10.36
CA LEU A 210 -20.86 -5.99 9.40
C LEU A 210 -19.78 -6.88 10.05
N LEU A 211 -18.97 -6.32 10.96
CA LEU A 211 -17.96 -7.10 11.69
C LEU A 211 -18.60 -8.16 12.59
N THR A 212 -19.69 -7.83 13.29
CA THR A 212 -20.47 -8.82 14.04
C THR A 212 -21.03 -9.91 13.13
N ARG A 213 -21.55 -9.54 11.95
CA ARG A 213 -22.05 -10.52 10.99
C ARG A 213 -20.94 -11.44 10.45
N TRP A 214 -19.73 -10.92 10.28
CA TRP A 214 -18.58 -11.73 9.90
C TRP A 214 -18.21 -12.75 10.97
N GLU A 215 -18.25 -12.36 12.25
CA GLU A 215 -18.04 -13.27 13.38
C GLU A 215 -19.13 -14.34 13.46
N GLU A 216 -20.40 -13.99 13.22
CA GLU A 216 -21.51 -14.96 13.13
C GLU A 216 -21.34 -15.97 11.99
N LEU A 217 -20.67 -15.59 10.91
CA LEU A 217 -20.32 -16.49 9.81
C LEU A 217 -19.17 -17.43 10.19
N GLY A 218 -18.55 -17.30 11.36
CA GLY A 218 -17.42 -18.11 11.80
C GLY A 218 -16.05 -17.53 11.45
N GLY A 219 -16.02 -16.29 10.94
CA GLY A 219 -14.79 -15.50 10.87
C GLY A 219 -14.44 -14.88 12.22
N TRP A 220 -13.33 -14.15 12.28
CA TRP A 220 -12.96 -13.33 13.43
C TRP A 220 -12.27 -12.04 12.96
N VAL A 221 -12.25 -11.01 13.81
CA VAL A 221 -11.64 -9.73 13.47
C VAL A 221 -10.26 -9.59 14.12
N GLY A 222 -9.22 -9.64 13.30
CA GLY A 222 -7.87 -9.31 13.75
C GLY A 222 -7.66 -7.81 13.80
N HIS A 223 -6.96 -7.29 14.82
CA HIS A 223 -6.63 -5.87 14.89
C HIS A 223 -5.11 -5.65 14.83
N GLY A 224 -4.68 -4.81 13.88
CA GLY A 224 -3.27 -4.53 13.66
C GLY A 224 -2.59 -3.88 14.86
N ALA A 225 -1.30 -4.13 15.04
CA ALA A 225 -0.49 -3.55 16.12
C ALA A 225 0.09 -2.15 15.77
N GLY A 226 -0.39 -1.52 14.69
CA GLY A 226 0.11 -0.24 14.21
C GLY A 226 0.03 0.87 15.26
N GLN A 227 1.13 1.60 15.45
CA GLN A 227 1.22 2.67 16.45
C GLN A 227 0.44 3.94 16.05
N ALA A 228 0.20 4.17 14.75
CA ALA A 228 -0.52 5.35 14.27
C ALA A 228 -1.97 5.03 13.88
N ILE A 229 -2.18 3.98 13.07
CA ILE A 229 -3.49 3.55 12.58
C ILE A 229 -3.68 2.08 12.98
N THR A 230 -4.84 1.77 13.54
CA THR A 230 -5.24 0.39 13.84
C THR A 230 -6.10 -0.09 12.69
N SER A 231 -5.72 -1.17 12.02
CA SER A 231 -6.54 -1.81 10.98
C SER A 231 -7.36 -2.97 11.57
N ALA A 232 -8.46 -3.34 10.91
CA ALA A 232 -9.28 -4.49 11.23
C ALA A 232 -9.31 -5.48 10.06
N PHE A 233 -8.82 -6.69 10.26
CA PHE A 233 -8.72 -7.76 9.26
C PHE A 233 -9.88 -8.74 9.43
N LEU A 234 -10.63 -9.03 8.36
CA LEU A 234 -11.73 -10.00 8.38
C LEU A 234 -11.17 -11.41 8.17
N MET A 235 -10.61 -11.98 9.24
CA MET A 235 -9.89 -13.25 9.20
C MET A 235 -10.81 -14.46 9.17
N LEU A 236 -10.39 -15.50 8.44
CA LEU A 236 -11.03 -16.81 8.34
C LEU A 236 -9.93 -17.90 8.43
N GLY A 237 -10.21 -19.00 9.13
CA GLY A 237 -9.25 -20.07 9.39
C GLY A 237 -8.84 -20.17 10.87
N GLU A 238 -7.97 -21.14 11.21
CA GLU A 238 -7.54 -21.37 12.59
C GLU A 238 -6.76 -20.17 13.13
N ALA A 239 -7.30 -19.52 14.16
CA ALA A 239 -6.63 -18.42 14.84
C ALA A 239 -5.30 -18.90 15.46
N GLY A 240 -4.20 -18.23 15.15
CA GLY A 240 -2.88 -18.50 15.72
C GLY A 240 -2.04 -19.58 15.01
N ALA A 241 -2.49 -20.12 13.88
CA ALA A 241 -1.69 -21.03 13.06
C ALA A 241 -1.02 -20.26 11.89
N PRO A 242 0.33 -20.18 11.83
CA PRO A 242 1.03 -19.49 10.76
C PRO A 242 0.63 -20.02 9.38
N GLY A 243 0.29 -19.11 8.46
CA GLY A 243 0.01 -19.44 7.05
C GLY A 243 -1.32 -20.15 6.77
N ARG A 244 -2.22 -20.32 7.75
CA ARG A 244 -3.53 -20.99 7.55
C ARG A 244 -4.75 -20.05 7.58
N GLY A 245 -4.53 -18.75 7.75
CA GLY A 245 -5.57 -17.74 7.69
C GLY A 245 -5.70 -17.09 6.32
N ILE A 246 -6.93 -16.79 5.92
CA ILE A 246 -7.25 -15.97 4.74
C ILE A 246 -8.20 -14.85 5.16
N TRP A 247 -8.19 -13.73 4.44
CA TRP A 247 -9.12 -12.63 4.66
C TRP A 247 -9.44 -11.97 3.32
N PRO A 248 -10.70 -11.61 3.03
CA PRO A 248 -11.05 -10.90 1.81
C PRO A 248 -10.79 -9.40 1.91
N LEU A 249 -10.90 -8.84 3.11
CA LEU A 249 -10.94 -7.39 3.35
C LEU A 249 -10.13 -6.99 4.58
N THR A 250 -9.49 -5.83 4.48
CA THR A 250 -8.90 -5.09 5.60
C THR A 250 -9.57 -3.73 5.70
N PHE A 251 -10.09 -3.38 6.87
CA PHE A 251 -10.67 -2.07 7.13
C PHE A 251 -9.65 -1.15 7.78
N TYR A 252 -9.57 0.06 7.23
CA TYR A 252 -8.78 1.15 7.78
C TYR A 252 -9.72 2.26 8.26
N PRO A 253 -9.53 2.81 9.47
CA PRO A 253 -10.40 3.83 10.04
C PRO A 253 -10.27 5.21 9.36
N GLY A 254 -9.26 5.39 8.49
CA GLY A 254 -9.01 6.66 7.82
C GLY A 254 -7.89 7.48 8.48
N GLY A 255 -7.41 8.50 7.75
CA GLY A 255 -6.36 9.43 8.17
C GLY A 255 -6.66 10.87 7.73
N GLY A 256 -7.86 11.36 8.03
CA GLY A 256 -8.42 12.65 7.64
C GLY A 256 -9.28 12.62 6.37
N ARG A 257 -9.60 11.44 5.86
CA ARG A 257 -10.46 11.29 4.68
C ARG A 257 -11.60 10.32 4.91
N GLY A 258 -11.84 9.74 6.08
CA GLY A 258 -12.81 8.64 6.21
C GLY A 258 -12.21 7.29 5.88
N GLY A 259 -12.78 6.24 6.44
CA GLY A 259 -12.30 4.89 6.39
C GLY A 259 -12.50 4.22 5.04
N THR A 260 -11.71 3.16 4.84
CA THR A 260 -11.68 2.39 3.60
C THR A 260 -11.67 0.90 3.87
N ALA A 261 -12.32 0.14 2.99
CA ALA A 261 -12.20 -1.30 2.90
C ALA A 261 -11.25 -1.62 1.75
N GLU A 262 -10.06 -2.13 2.09
CA GLU A 262 -9.09 -2.65 1.14
C GLU A 262 -9.43 -4.11 0.80
N VAL A 263 -9.45 -4.43 -0.49
CA VAL A 263 -9.62 -5.78 -1.01
C VAL A 263 -8.25 -6.36 -1.30
N VAL A 264 -7.87 -7.41 -0.58
CA VAL A 264 -6.49 -7.90 -0.58
C VAL A 264 -6.20 -8.89 -1.72
N PHE A 265 -6.60 -8.59 -2.95
CA PHE A 265 -6.44 -9.52 -4.08
C PHE A 265 -4.99 -10.00 -4.26
N GLN A 266 -4.02 -9.10 -4.09
CA GLN A 266 -2.61 -9.45 -4.09
C GLN A 266 -2.25 -10.57 -3.09
N HIS A 267 -2.83 -10.54 -1.88
CA HIS A 267 -2.59 -11.59 -0.88
C HIS A 267 -3.39 -12.87 -1.17
N LEU A 268 -4.58 -12.74 -1.75
CA LEU A 268 -5.42 -13.86 -2.17
C LEU A 268 -4.79 -14.66 -3.33
N ALA A 269 -4.03 -14.00 -4.21
CA ALA A 269 -3.37 -14.65 -5.35
C ALA A 269 -2.38 -15.77 -4.94
N ALA A 270 -1.90 -15.76 -3.69
CA ALA A 270 -1.01 -16.77 -3.13
C ALA A 270 -1.67 -17.66 -2.06
N ARG A 271 -3.01 -17.64 -1.93
CA ARG A 271 -3.75 -18.37 -0.87
C ARG A 271 -4.92 -19.14 -1.46
N GLU A 272 -4.90 -20.45 -1.30
CA GLU A 272 -6.02 -21.32 -1.70
C GLU A 272 -7.32 -20.93 -0.98
N PRO A 273 -8.50 -21.06 -1.61
CA PRO A 273 -8.72 -21.46 -3.01
C PRO A 273 -8.54 -20.31 -4.02
N PHE A 274 -8.27 -19.10 -3.55
CA PHE A 274 -8.25 -17.88 -4.36
C PHE A 274 -6.96 -17.69 -5.17
N THR A 275 -6.09 -18.70 -5.24
CA THR A 275 -5.04 -18.81 -6.27
C THR A 275 -5.68 -18.92 -7.66
N ASP A 276 -6.89 -19.50 -7.78
CA ASP A 276 -7.68 -19.46 -9.01
C ASP A 276 -8.18 -18.03 -9.27
N ARG A 277 -7.68 -17.42 -10.35
CA ARG A 277 -8.07 -16.10 -10.82
C ARG A 277 -9.59 -15.98 -11.02
N ARG A 278 -10.29 -17.05 -11.38
CA ARG A 278 -11.75 -17.03 -11.58
C ARG A 278 -12.50 -16.67 -10.30
N LEU A 279 -12.03 -17.16 -9.14
CA LEU A 279 -12.62 -16.79 -7.85
C LEU A 279 -12.33 -15.33 -7.50
N ARG A 280 -11.13 -14.82 -7.83
CA ARG A 280 -10.83 -13.39 -7.62
C ARG A 280 -11.68 -12.49 -8.52
N VAL A 281 -11.92 -12.89 -9.77
CA VAL A 281 -12.85 -12.19 -10.69
C VAL A 281 -14.28 -12.21 -10.15
N GLU A 282 -14.75 -13.33 -9.60
CA GLU A 282 -16.10 -13.41 -9.02
C GLU A 282 -16.22 -12.57 -7.74
N LEU A 283 -15.20 -12.56 -6.88
CA LEU A 283 -15.13 -11.68 -5.71
C LEU A 283 -15.23 -10.20 -6.15
N LEU A 284 -14.46 -9.81 -7.17
CA LEU A 284 -14.52 -8.48 -7.76
C LEU A 284 -15.92 -8.15 -8.28
N ARG A 285 -16.53 -9.07 -9.04
CA ARG A 285 -17.86 -8.89 -9.62
C ARG A 285 -18.90 -8.62 -8.54
N ARG A 286 -18.90 -9.40 -7.45
CA ARG A 286 -19.79 -9.24 -6.30
C ARG A 286 -19.55 -7.93 -5.55
N LEU A 287 -18.29 -7.54 -5.35
CA LEU A 287 -17.97 -6.25 -4.73
C LEU A 287 -18.45 -5.06 -5.57
N ASN A 288 -18.42 -5.16 -6.90
CA ASN A 288 -18.94 -4.14 -7.81
C ASN A 288 -20.48 -4.13 -7.91
N GLU A 289 -21.20 -5.09 -7.29
CA GLU A 289 -22.67 -4.99 -7.14
C GLU A 289 -23.07 -3.97 -6.07
N LEU A 290 -22.17 -3.65 -5.13
CA LEU A 290 -22.41 -2.60 -4.14
C LEU A 290 -22.50 -1.25 -4.86
N LYS A 291 -23.59 -0.52 -4.61
CA LYS A 291 -23.79 0.80 -5.19
C LYS A 291 -22.68 1.75 -4.75
N GLY A 292 -21.93 2.26 -5.73
CA GLY A 292 -20.81 3.20 -5.51
C GLY A 292 -19.43 2.55 -5.50
N VAL A 293 -19.34 1.22 -5.67
CA VAL A 293 -18.08 0.51 -5.87
C VAL A 293 -17.88 0.26 -7.37
N ASP A 294 -16.75 0.72 -7.91
CA ASP A 294 -16.32 0.47 -9.29
C ASP A 294 -14.81 0.19 -9.28
N ILE A 295 -14.46 -1.06 -8.97
CA ILE A 295 -13.09 -1.55 -9.00
C ILE A 295 -12.85 -2.18 -10.37
N PRO A 296 -11.89 -1.68 -11.17
CA PRO A 296 -11.59 -2.27 -12.48
C PRO A 296 -10.86 -3.60 -12.33
N GLU A 297 -11.09 -4.52 -13.28
CA GLU A 297 -10.46 -5.86 -13.29
C GLU A 297 -8.92 -5.82 -13.28
N GLY A 298 -8.33 -4.76 -13.84
CA GLY A 298 -6.89 -4.53 -13.78
C GLY A 298 -6.32 -4.38 -12.36
N LYS A 299 -7.15 -4.24 -11.32
CA LYS A 299 -6.71 -4.17 -9.92
C LYS A 299 -6.68 -5.54 -9.22
N LEU A 300 -6.92 -6.65 -9.93
CA LEU A 300 -6.92 -8.01 -9.37
C LEU A 300 -5.56 -8.50 -8.85
N GLU A 301 -4.46 -7.83 -9.17
CA GLU A 301 -3.12 -8.17 -8.65
C GLU A 301 -2.63 -7.12 -7.64
N LEU A 302 -3.53 -6.23 -7.20
CA LEU A 302 -3.27 -5.12 -6.30
C LEU A 302 -4.17 -5.19 -5.07
N ARG A 303 -4.22 -4.08 -4.31
CA ARG A 303 -5.06 -3.92 -3.13
C ARG A 303 -6.01 -2.71 -3.29
N PRO A 304 -6.96 -2.77 -4.24
CA PRO A 304 -7.92 -1.68 -4.42
C PRO A 304 -8.77 -1.49 -3.17
N SER A 305 -9.32 -0.30 -2.98
CA SER A 305 -10.18 0.00 -1.84
C SER A 305 -11.44 0.76 -2.23
N PHE A 306 -12.48 0.63 -1.40
CA PHE A 306 -13.70 1.43 -1.46
C PHE A 306 -14.01 2.05 -0.10
N ARG A 307 -14.93 3.01 -0.07
CA ARG A 307 -15.20 3.84 1.12
C ARG A 307 -16.13 3.10 2.08
N LEU A 308 -15.80 3.10 3.37
CA LEU A 308 -16.66 2.48 4.39
C LEU A 308 -18.01 3.17 4.53
N SER A 309 -18.10 4.45 4.19
CA SER A 309 -19.37 5.18 4.18
C SER A 309 -20.41 4.66 3.17
N LEU A 310 -19.98 3.88 2.17
CA LEU A 310 -20.91 3.17 1.28
C LEU A 310 -21.74 2.10 2.02
N LEU A 311 -21.28 1.65 3.20
CA LEU A 311 -21.99 0.70 4.04
C LEU A 311 -23.11 1.35 4.86
N GLU A 312 -23.30 2.67 4.82
CA GLU A 312 -24.49 3.30 5.42
C GLU A 312 -25.79 2.82 4.75
N ALA A 313 -25.73 2.49 3.46
CA ALA A 313 -26.85 1.92 2.72
C ALA A 313 -27.08 0.45 3.10
N ASN A 314 -28.29 0.12 3.57
CA ASN A 314 -28.62 -1.23 4.00
C ASN A 314 -28.41 -2.29 2.91
N HIS A 315 -28.80 -1.96 1.67
CA HIS A 315 -28.60 -2.83 0.51
C HIS A 315 -27.12 -3.19 0.29
N ASN A 316 -26.20 -2.22 0.43
CA ASN A 316 -24.76 -2.49 0.28
C ASN A 316 -24.23 -3.39 1.40
N ARG A 317 -24.73 -3.24 2.64
CA ARG A 317 -24.35 -4.13 3.75
C ARG A 317 -24.83 -5.56 3.53
N GLU A 318 -26.06 -5.73 3.04
CA GLU A 318 -26.63 -7.05 2.72
C GLU A 318 -25.81 -7.74 1.63
N LEU A 319 -25.55 -7.06 0.51
CA LEU A 319 -24.71 -7.60 -0.57
C LEU A 319 -23.30 -7.94 -0.10
N LEU A 320 -22.69 -7.10 0.75
CA LEU A 320 -21.37 -7.38 1.29
C LEU A 320 -21.39 -8.59 2.23
N ALA A 321 -22.40 -8.72 3.08
CA ALA A 321 -22.56 -9.89 3.95
C ALA A 321 -22.75 -11.18 3.13
N GLU A 322 -23.54 -11.14 2.05
CA GLU A 322 -23.69 -12.26 1.11
C GLU A 322 -22.36 -12.59 0.40
N THR A 323 -21.59 -11.57 0.02
CA THR A 323 -20.26 -11.74 -0.58
C THR A 323 -19.28 -12.40 0.39
N LEU A 324 -19.28 -12.00 1.66
CA LEU A 324 -18.47 -12.60 2.71
C LEU A 324 -18.90 -14.05 3.00
N ALA A 325 -20.20 -14.34 3.00
CA ALA A 325 -20.71 -15.70 3.13
C ALA A 325 -20.30 -16.59 1.95
N TRP A 326 -20.35 -16.07 0.72
CA TRP A 326 -19.84 -16.77 -0.46
C TRP A 326 -18.33 -17.02 -0.37
N PHE A 327 -17.55 -16.02 0.04
CA PHE A 327 -16.10 -16.14 0.22
C PHE A 327 -15.75 -17.27 1.20
N ARG A 328 -16.47 -17.33 2.33
CA ARG A 328 -16.36 -18.44 3.28
C ARG A 328 -16.75 -19.77 2.64
N GLY A 329 -17.85 -19.83 1.89
CA GLY A 329 -18.27 -21.05 1.20
C GLY A 329 -17.19 -21.60 0.26
N CYS A 330 -16.48 -20.72 -0.47
CA CYS A 330 -15.33 -21.11 -1.26
C CYS A 330 -14.20 -21.67 -0.40
N TRP A 331 -13.87 -21.00 0.72
CA TRP A 331 -12.87 -21.48 1.66
C TRP A 331 -13.19 -22.88 2.18
N ASP A 332 -14.40 -23.12 2.67
CA ASP A 332 -14.81 -24.42 3.22
C ASP A 332 -14.79 -25.55 2.15
N ALA A 333 -15.07 -25.22 0.89
CA ALA A 333 -15.04 -26.18 -0.21
C ALA A 333 -13.62 -26.62 -0.62
N ARG A 334 -12.56 -25.92 -0.19
CA ARG A 334 -11.17 -26.24 -0.58
C ARG A 334 -10.72 -27.62 -0.08
N ASP A 335 -11.22 -28.05 1.08
CA ASP A 335 -10.83 -29.30 1.73
C ASP A 335 -11.67 -30.50 1.24
N ALA A 336 -12.68 -30.24 0.39
CA ALA A 336 -13.60 -31.24 -0.16
C ALA A 336 -13.23 -31.72 -1.57
N ALA A 337 -12.20 -31.11 -2.19
CA ALA A 337 -11.69 -31.44 -3.53
C ALA A 337 -10.35 -32.19 -3.44
#